data_AF-A0A356ERW1-F1
#
_entry.id   AF-A0A356ERW1-F1
#
_cell.length_a   1.000
_cell.length_b   1.000
_cell.length_c   1.000
_cell.angle_alpha   90.00
_cell.angle_beta   90.00
_cell.angle_gamma   90.00
#
_symmetry.space_group_name_H-M   'P 1'
#
loop_
_entity.id
_entity.type
_entity.pdbx_description
1 polymer ?
#
loop_
_entity_poly.entity_id
_entity_poly.type
_entity_poly.pdbx_seq_one_letter_code
_entity_poly.pdbx_strand_id
1 'polypeptide(L)'
;MLSTKRLAWFVVVVALTALLPAANQPALGQTEEPEAAKTEPADETKVDPFVVPEGGPAEMIDYLKSLQKLRPSPQDRAAMIQFMVKSAKPMWDAAEKVLSDETATKEQKVIAARAKFGALSILVQLRNADAAKALEQFPQELLDLGLTDLARTAQSQALSIALAKSAAGVPGAAPLDEVVGKIQALVTEHPDPRSAQLAYGTVSTLQQANKLERAAELCDTFAKVFTEGGDEKGSELAERFAAIARRLRLMGNPMKVEGTLLDGTPLDWDSYRGKVVLVQFWATWCGFCVKEIPHIEEQFNEYRDRGFDVISISLDRGLEPLEKFLEKKPLPWAVVYKEGERNPTADYYGVTGLPTLILVDKEGKVVSLNARGPKLDEALEKLLGPPKEKKDDAEPKANL
;
A
#
# COMPACT_ATOMS: atom_id res chain seq x y z
N MET A 1 31.62 -5.37 4.16
CA MET A 1 30.34 -5.85 3.62
C MET A 1 29.25 -5.71 4.69
N LEU A 2 28.53 -4.58 4.70
CA LEU A 2 27.38 -4.38 5.59
C LEU A 2 26.11 -4.82 4.86
N SER A 3 25.32 -5.67 5.51
CA SER A 3 24.12 -6.32 4.97
C SER A 3 23.11 -5.31 4.42
N THR A 4 22.63 -5.59 3.20
CA THR A 4 21.51 -4.96 2.49
C THR A 4 20.23 -4.77 3.32
N LYS A 5 20.11 -5.47 4.46
CA LYS A 5 18.98 -5.41 5.39
C LYS A 5 18.85 -4.08 6.15
N ARG A 6 19.94 -3.32 6.38
CA ARG A 6 19.87 -2.02 7.10
C ARG A 6 19.52 -0.83 6.19
N LEU A 7 19.80 -0.94 4.90
CA LEU A 7 19.50 0.11 3.90
C LEU A 7 18.01 0.11 3.49
N ALA A 8 17.36 -1.06 3.53
CA ALA A 8 15.93 -1.22 3.24
C ALA A 8 15.02 -0.42 4.20
N TRP A 9 15.49 -0.11 5.41
CA TRP A 9 14.69 0.57 6.43
C TRP A 9 14.41 2.05 6.10
N PHE A 10 15.28 2.72 5.34
CA PHE A 10 15.09 4.13 4.95
C PHE A 10 13.87 4.31 4.02
N VAL A 11 13.61 3.32 3.16
CA VAL A 11 12.44 3.29 2.28
C VAL A 11 11.16 2.91 3.05
N VAL A 12 11.28 2.06 4.08
CA VAL A 12 10.14 1.54 4.85
C VAL A 12 9.54 2.59 5.80
N VAL A 13 10.33 3.47 6.41
CA VAL A 13 9.80 4.48 7.37
C VAL A 13 9.12 5.66 6.68
N VAL A 14 9.58 6.05 5.47
CA VAL A 14 8.87 7.03 4.64
C VAL A 14 7.52 6.47 4.17
N ALA A 15 7.43 5.17 3.89
CA ALA A 15 6.17 4.50 3.56
C ALA A 15 5.19 4.37 4.75
N LEU A 16 5.70 4.15 5.98
CA LEU A 16 4.87 3.99 7.19
C LEU A 16 4.21 5.30 7.67
N THR A 17 4.76 6.45 7.31
CA THR A 17 4.19 7.77 7.64
C THR A 17 3.23 8.31 6.57
N ALA A 18 3.26 7.76 5.35
CA ALA A 18 2.37 8.12 4.25
C ALA A 18 0.91 7.65 4.42
N LEU A 19 0.60 6.88 5.48
CA LEU A 19 -0.72 6.30 5.74
C LEU A 19 -1.57 7.05 6.79
N LEU A 20 -1.09 8.18 7.33
CA LEU A 20 -1.90 8.98 8.25
C LEU A 20 -2.68 10.06 7.47
N PRO A 21 -4.02 10.09 7.54
CA PRO A 21 -4.81 11.14 6.91
C PRO A 21 -4.44 12.51 7.49
N ALA A 22 -4.38 13.52 6.63
CA ALA A 22 -4.00 14.90 6.97
C ALA A 22 -4.84 15.53 8.10
N ALA A 23 -6.03 14.99 8.37
CA ALA A 23 -6.96 15.48 9.40
C ALA A 23 -6.53 15.19 10.86
N ASN A 24 -5.55 14.31 11.09
CA ASN A 24 -5.10 13.93 12.45
C ASN A 24 -3.72 14.49 12.83
N GLN A 25 -3.23 15.52 12.13
CA GLN A 25 -2.04 16.25 12.57
C GLN A 25 -2.48 17.49 13.36
N PRO A 26 -2.21 17.59 14.68
CA PRO A 26 -2.40 18.85 15.37
C PRO A 26 -1.46 19.89 14.77
N ALA A 27 -1.97 21.11 14.55
CA ALA A 27 -1.14 22.27 14.23
C ALA A 27 -0.15 22.47 15.38
N LEU A 28 1.15 22.28 15.13
CA LEU A 28 2.19 22.50 16.13
C LEU A 28 2.42 24.00 16.30
N GLY A 29 1.56 24.59 17.11
CA GLY A 29 1.62 25.98 17.53
C GLY A 29 0.74 26.19 18.75
N GLN A 30 0.91 25.33 19.77
CA GLN A 30 0.51 25.50 21.18
C GLN A 30 0.56 24.13 21.86
N THR A 31 1.61 23.84 22.61
CA THR A 31 1.55 22.94 23.78
C THR A 31 2.72 23.28 24.70
N GLU A 32 2.38 23.50 25.96
CA GLU A 32 3.21 23.90 27.09
C GLU A 32 4.43 22.97 27.29
N GLU A 33 5.50 23.55 27.84
CA GLU A 33 6.71 22.85 28.30
C GLU A 33 6.35 21.71 29.26
N PRO A 34 6.72 20.45 28.97
CA PRO A 34 6.71 19.41 29.98
C PRO A 34 7.98 19.46 30.83
N GLU A 35 7.75 19.20 32.10
CA GLU A 35 8.64 19.23 33.25
C GLU A 35 10.04 18.63 33.01
N ALA A 36 11.05 19.32 33.55
CA ALA A 36 12.47 19.08 33.34
C ALA A 36 12.89 17.61 33.59
N ALA A 37 13.22 16.92 32.50
CA ALA A 37 14.05 15.72 32.58
C ALA A 37 15.43 16.13 33.13
N LYS A 38 15.88 15.43 34.17
CA LYS A 38 17.17 15.63 34.85
C LYS A 38 18.29 15.77 33.81
N THR A 39 18.82 16.98 33.70
CA THR A 39 19.99 17.32 32.91
C THR A 39 21.23 16.72 33.57
N GLU A 40 21.86 15.74 32.91
CA GLU A 40 23.29 15.50 33.10
C GLU A 40 24.06 16.77 32.69
N PRO A 41 25.19 17.10 33.34
CA PRO A 41 25.94 18.31 33.03
C PRO A 41 26.42 18.26 31.58
N ALA A 42 26.24 19.39 30.88
CA ALA A 42 26.74 19.57 29.52
C ALA A 42 28.27 19.48 29.52
N ASP A 43 28.80 18.47 28.84
CA ASP A 43 30.20 18.38 28.49
C ASP A 43 30.46 19.36 27.34
N GLU A 44 31.06 20.51 27.66
CA GLU A 44 31.35 21.64 26.75
C GLU A 44 32.37 21.32 25.65
N THR A 45 32.75 20.04 25.46
CA THR A 45 33.61 19.58 24.35
C THR A 45 32.90 18.74 23.29
N LYS A 46 31.57 18.50 23.40
CA LYS A 46 30.82 17.77 22.36
C LYS A 46 30.50 18.68 21.18
N VAL A 47 31.24 18.52 20.08
CA VAL A 47 30.92 19.07 18.76
C VAL A 47 29.47 18.71 18.41
N ASP A 48 28.65 19.71 18.07
CA ASP A 48 27.27 19.49 17.65
C ASP A 48 27.26 18.55 16.43
N PRO A 49 26.69 17.33 16.55
CA PRO A 49 26.77 16.34 15.49
C PRO A 49 25.95 16.70 14.24
N PHE A 50 25.14 17.75 14.27
CA PHE A 50 24.36 18.23 13.14
C PHE A 50 25.03 19.36 12.36
N VAL A 51 26.22 19.81 12.79
CA VAL A 51 27.02 20.76 12.03
C VAL A 51 27.78 20.02 10.93
N VAL A 52 27.57 20.44 9.67
CA VAL A 52 28.28 19.87 8.53
C VAL A 52 29.77 20.24 8.61
N PRO A 53 30.69 19.27 8.61
CA PRO A 53 32.12 19.57 8.71
C PRO A 53 32.64 20.28 7.45
N GLU A 54 33.82 20.88 7.57
CA GLU A 54 34.65 21.24 6.43
C GLU A 54 35.42 20.00 5.93
N GLY A 55 35.75 19.94 4.64
CA GLY A 55 36.47 18.81 4.06
C GLY A 55 35.97 18.42 2.67
N GLY A 56 36.59 17.39 2.11
CA GLY A 56 36.26 16.84 0.80
C GLY A 56 35.21 15.72 0.86
N PRO A 57 35.04 14.96 -0.23
CA PRO A 57 34.01 13.94 -0.33
C PRO A 57 34.12 12.82 0.73
N ALA A 58 35.32 12.45 1.15
CA ALA A 58 35.51 11.40 2.15
C ALA A 58 34.96 11.81 3.52
N GLU A 59 35.27 13.04 3.95
CA GLU A 59 34.81 13.61 5.21
C GLU A 59 33.29 13.76 5.24
N MET A 60 32.68 14.22 4.14
CA MET A 60 31.22 14.30 4.03
C MET A 60 30.55 12.92 4.10
N ILE A 61 31.16 11.90 3.51
CA ILE A 61 30.62 10.53 3.56
C ILE A 61 30.70 9.96 4.97
N ASP A 62 31.79 10.22 5.69
CA ASP A 62 31.92 9.77 7.07
C ASP A 62 30.97 10.52 8.01
N TYR A 63 30.72 11.80 7.74
CA TYR A 63 29.67 12.57 8.39
C TYR A 63 28.26 12.00 8.12
N LEU A 64 27.92 11.71 6.86
CA LEU A 64 26.62 11.10 6.53
C LEU A 64 26.44 9.73 7.23
N LYS A 65 27.51 8.94 7.36
CA LYS A 65 27.49 7.68 8.12
C LYS A 65 27.37 7.91 9.62
N SER A 66 27.97 8.96 10.18
CA SER A 66 27.89 9.26 11.61
C SER A 66 26.46 9.64 12.02
N LEU A 67 25.78 10.46 11.21
CA LEU A 67 24.37 10.79 11.39
C LEU A 67 23.48 9.54 11.42
N GLN A 68 23.76 8.54 10.58
CA GLN A 68 23.01 7.28 10.60
C GLN A 68 23.19 6.48 11.90
N LYS A 69 24.32 6.63 12.59
CA LYS A 69 24.60 5.96 13.87
C LYS A 69 23.89 6.62 15.05
N LEU A 70 23.59 7.92 14.96
CA LEU A 70 22.97 8.71 16.03
C LEU A 70 21.45 8.49 16.18
N ARG A 71 20.87 7.54 15.45
CA ARG A 71 19.42 7.33 15.44
C ARG A 71 18.88 6.94 16.81
N PRO A 72 17.87 7.67 17.35
CA PRO A 72 17.23 7.33 18.61
C PRO A 72 16.43 6.02 18.51
N SER A 73 16.06 5.45 19.67
CA SER A 73 15.29 4.21 19.75
C SER A 73 13.95 4.35 19.00
N PRO A 74 13.51 3.33 18.22
CA PRO A 74 12.23 3.35 17.51
C PRO A 74 10.99 3.51 18.39
N GLN A 75 11.13 3.32 19.71
CA GLN A 75 10.04 3.41 20.68
C GLN A 75 9.77 4.86 21.14
N ASP A 76 10.73 5.77 20.94
CA ASP A 76 10.57 7.18 21.28
C ASP A 76 10.27 8.02 20.03
N ARG A 77 8.98 8.17 19.75
CA ARG A 77 8.48 8.89 18.58
C ARG A 77 8.88 10.37 18.58
N ALA A 78 8.91 11.02 19.74
CA ALA A 78 9.22 12.45 19.84
C ALA A 78 10.70 12.70 19.55
N ALA A 79 11.59 11.91 20.16
CA ALA A 79 13.02 11.97 19.87
C ALA A 79 13.33 11.66 18.39
N MET A 80 12.63 10.70 17.79
CA MET A 80 12.74 10.42 16.36
C MET A 80 12.37 11.62 15.48
N ILE A 81 11.25 12.28 15.75
CA ILE A 81 10.82 13.44 14.98
C ILE A 81 11.85 14.57 15.12
N GLN A 82 12.30 14.87 16.34
CA GLN A 82 13.32 15.90 16.56
C GLN A 82 14.63 15.58 15.84
N PHE A 83 15.08 14.33 15.87
CA PHE A 83 16.26 13.89 15.13
C PHE A 83 16.09 14.10 13.62
N MET A 84 14.95 13.71 13.04
CA MET A 84 14.69 13.90 11.61
C MET A 84 14.70 15.39 11.22
N VAL A 85 14.06 16.24 12.02
CA VAL A 85 14.04 17.70 11.78
C VAL A 85 15.46 18.29 11.83
N LYS A 86 16.25 17.92 12.85
CA LYS A 86 17.62 18.45 13.03
C LYS A 86 18.61 17.93 11.99
N SER A 87 18.46 16.68 11.55
CA SER A 87 19.44 16.04 10.64
C SER A 87 19.16 16.28 9.15
N ALA A 88 17.91 16.53 8.74
CA ALA A 88 17.56 16.52 7.33
C ALA A 88 18.29 17.58 6.50
N LYS A 89 18.32 18.84 6.94
CA LYS A 89 19.04 19.90 6.20
C LYS A 89 20.56 19.67 6.16
N PRO A 90 21.24 19.36 7.28
CA PRO A 90 22.65 19.00 7.24
C PRO A 90 22.98 17.77 6.36
N MET A 91 22.09 16.77 6.33
CA MET A 91 22.24 15.62 5.43
C MET A 91 22.15 16.03 3.96
N TRP A 92 21.21 16.92 3.63
CA TRP A 92 21.09 17.46 2.28
C TRP A 92 22.35 18.24 1.90
N ASP A 93 22.81 19.15 2.76
CA ASP A 93 23.99 20.00 2.49
C ASP A 93 25.27 19.18 2.30
N ALA A 94 25.51 18.20 3.18
CA ALA A 94 26.66 17.31 3.06
C ALA A 94 26.60 16.46 1.78
N ALA A 95 25.41 16.00 1.40
CA ALA A 95 25.23 15.24 0.18
C ALA A 95 25.45 16.10 -1.07
N GLU A 96 24.99 17.36 -1.08
CA GLU A 96 25.24 18.27 -2.21
C GLU A 96 26.73 18.52 -2.42
N LYS A 97 27.49 18.76 -1.35
CA LYS A 97 28.95 18.90 -1.44
C LYS A 97 29.60 17.72 -2.16
N VAL A 98 29.20 16.48 -1.85
CA VAL A 98 29.74 15.27 -2.52
C VAL A 98 29.27 15.16 -3.97
N LEU A 99 28.01 15.49 -4.26
CA LEU A 99 27.45 15.35 -5.61
C LEU A 99 28.04 16.38 -6.58
N SER A 100 28.32 17.59 -6.11
CA SER A 100 28.94 18.67 -6.89
C SER A 100 30.45 18.52 -7.08
N ASP A 101 31.11 17.66 -6.29
CA ASP A 101 32.56 17.49 -6.34
C ASP A 101 32.97 16.52 -7.46
N GLU A 102 33.87 16.97 -8.34
CA GLU A 102 34.40 16.17 -9.46
C GLU A 102 35.34 15.05 -9.00
N THR A 103 35.99 15.22 -7.84
CA THR A 103 36.92 14.23 -7.26
C THR A 103 36.19 13.09 -6.55
N ALA A 104 34.88 13.26 -6.26
CA ALA A 104 34.09 12.24 -5.60
C ALA A 104 33.92 10.99 -6.47
N THR A 105 34.21 9.82 -5.90
CA THR A 105 34.03 8.54 -6.60
C THR A 105 32.55 8.24 -6.83
N LYS A 106 32.26 7.37 -7.81
CA LYS A 106 30.89 6.92 -8.08
C LYS A 106 30.21 6.31 -6.84
N GLU A 107 30.95 5.58 -6.01
CA GLU A 107 30.43 5.01 -4.77
C GLU A 107 30.04 6.10 -3.76
N GLN A 108 30.88 7.12 -3.59
CA GLN A 108 30.59 8.26 -2.72
C GLN A 108 29.35 9.02 -3.24
N LYS A 109 29.27 9.27 -4.55
CA LYS A 109 28.09 9.91 -5.17
C LYS A 109 26.81 9.09 -4.95
N VAL A 110 26.86 7.76 -5.01
CA VAL A 110 25.69 6.90 -4.70
C VAL A 110 25.26 7.03 -3.23
N ILE A 111 26.20 7.06 -2.29
CA ILE A 111 25.89 7.23 -0.86
C ILE A 111 25.27 8.60 -0.61
N ALA A 112 25.89 9.66 -1.15
CA ALA A 112 25.40 11.02 -1.05
C ALA A 112 24.01 11.19 -1.68
N ALA A 113 23.80 10.66 -2.88
CA ALA A 113 22.52 10.74 -3.56
C ALA A 113 21.38 10.07 -2.76
N ARG A 114 21.64 8.92 -2.13
CA ARG A 114 20.66 8.28 -1.24
C ARG A 114 20.38 9.13 0.02
N ALA A 115 21.41 9.75 0.58
CA ALA A 115 21.24 10.66 1.71
C ALA A 115 20.42 11.90 1.35
N LYS A 116 20.72 12.54 0.20
CA LYS A 116 19.95 13.67 -0.35
C LYS A 116 18.49 13.29 -0.55
N PHE A 117 18.21 12.17 -1.22
CA PHE A 117 16.83 11.71 -1.41
C PHE A 117 16.06 11.54 -0.09
N GLY A 118 16.71 10.92 0.90
CA GLY A 118 16.14 10.73 2.23
C GLY A 118 15.85 12.04 2.96
N ALA A 119 16.80 12.97 2.93
CA ALA A 119 16.67 14.30 3.51
C ALA A 119 15.54 15.11 2.87
N LEU A 120 15.50 15.15 1.53
CA LEU A 120 14.47 15.83 0.77
C LEU A 120 13.08 15.28 1.08
N SER A 121 12.94 13.95 1.18
CA SER A 121 11.67 13.30 1.53
C SER A 121 11.14 13.75 2.90
N ILE A 122 12.02 13.85 3.91
CA ILE A 122 11.68 14.35 5.25
C ILE A 122 11.25 15.82 5.18
N LEU A 123 12.04 16.66 4.50
CA LEU A 123 11.77 18.09 4.41
C LEU A 123 10.47 18.41 3.65
N VAL A 124 10.13 17.62 2.64
CA VAL A 124 8.85 17.73 1.92
C VAL A 124 7.67 17.39 2.85
N GLN A 125 7.79 16.38 3.71
CA GLN A 125 6.77 16.09 4.72
C GLN A 125 6.60 17.26 5.72
N LEU A 126 7.70 17.97 6.01
CA LEU A 126 7.72 19.19 6.82
C LEU A 126 7.32 20.46 6.02
N ARG A 127 6.76 20.31 4.82
CA ARG A 127 6.28 21.39 3.94
C ARG A 127 7.36 22.40 3.51
N ASN A 128 8.62 21.99 3.42
CA ASN A 128 9.68 22.82 2.87
C ASN A 128 9.57 22.89 1.33
N ALA A 129 9.36 24.10 0.78
CA ALA A 129 9.14 24.33 -0.65
C ALA A 129 10.40 24.08 -1.50
N ASP A 130 11.58 24.48 -1.01
CA ASP A 130 12.85 24.29 -1.72
C ASP A 130 13.18 22.81 -1.85
N ALA A 131 12.95 22.03 -0.80
CA ALA A 131 13.12 20.59 -0.82
C ALA A 131 12.14 19.91 -1.81
N ALA A 132 10.92 20.43 -1.94
CA ALA A 132 9.95 19.91 -2.91
C ALA A 132 10.45 20.12 -4.35
N LYS A 133 10.95 21.32 -4.66
CA LYS A 133 11.53 21.65 -5.96
C LYS A 133 12.80 20.84 -6.24
N ALA A 134 13.68 20.71 -5.25
CA ALA A 134 14.90 19.91 -5.38
C ALA A 134 14.58 18.42 -5.62
N LEU A 135 13.59 17.86 -4.92
CA LEU A 135 13.16 16.47 -5.11
C LEU A 135 12.59 16.22 -6.50
N GLU A 136 11.87 17.18 -7.08
CA GLU A 136 11.35 17.12 -8.45
C GLU A 136 12.47 17.09 -9.50
N GLN A 137 13.52 17.88 -9.29
CA GLN A 137 14.67 17.98 -10.21
C GLN A 137 15.67 16.83 -10.05
N PHE A 138 15.66 16.17 -8.90
CA PHE A 138 16.69 15.20 -8.52
C PHE A 138 16.84 13.99 -9.47
N PRO A 139 15.78 13.41 -10.07
CA PRO A 139 15.95 12.35 -11.06
C PRO A 139 16.83 12.77 -12.24
N GLN A 140 16.70 14.01 -12.73
CA GLN A 140 17.53 14.51 -13.83
C GLN A 140 18.98 14.72 -13.37
N GLU A 141 19.19 15.30 -12.19
CA GLU A 141 20.53 15.44 -11.57
C GLU A 141 21.24 14.08 -11.50
N LEU A 142 20.51 13.01 -11.15
CA LEU A 142 21.07 11.65 -11.09
C LEU A 142 21.41 11.08 -12.47
N LEU A 143 20.64 11.43 -13.52
CA LEU A 143 20.97 11.05 -14.90
C LEU A 143 22.24 11.75 -15.36
N ASP A 144 22.37 13.04 -15.09
CA ASP A 144 23.53 13.87 -15.45
C ASP A 144 24.81 13.36 -14.76
N LEU A 145 24.68 12.79 -13.56
CA LEU A 145 25.75 12.13 -12.80
C LEU A 145 26.05 10.68 -13.24
N GLY A 146 25.35 10.16 -14.25
CA GLY A 146 25.50 8.76 -14.71
C GLY A 146 25.02 7.71 -13.70
N LEU A 147 24.14 8.10 -12.77
CA LEU A 147 23.54 7.26 -11.73
C LEU A 147 22.15 6.76 -12.15
N THR A 148 22.04 6.20 -13.36
CA THR A 148 20.78 5.85 -14.04
C THR A 148 19.82 4.99 -13.21
N ASP A 149 20.30 3.97 -12.50
CA ASP A 149 19.45 3.14 -11.65
C ASP A 149 18.83 3.91 -10.48
N LEU A 150 19.59 4.84 -9.90
CA LEU A 150 19.10 5.68 -8.82
C LEU A 150 18.14 6.74 -9.35
N ALA A 151 18.41 7.29 -10.53
CA ALA A 151 17.50 8.20 -11.22
C ALA A 151 16.13 7.54 -11.45
N ARG A 152 16.12 6.31 -12.00
CA ARG A 152 14.88 5.54 -12.22
C ARG A 152 14.13 5.28 -10.91
N THR A 153 14.85 4.98 -9.83
CA THR A 153 14.25 4.77 -8.50
C THR A 153 13.61 6.07 -7.99
N ALA A 154 14.31 7.19 -8.07
CA ALA A 154 13.82 8.49 -7.64
C ALA A 154 12.60 8.92 -8.48
N GLN A 155 12.62 8.69 -9.80
CA GLN A 155 11.51 8.99 -10.70
C GLN A 155 10.25 8.19 -10.33
N SER A 156 10.37 6.87 -10.13
CA SER A 156 9.24 6.03 -9.71
C SER A 156 8.65 6.47 -8.37
N GLN A 157 9.49 6.88 -7.41
CA GLN A 157 9.04 7.38 -6.11
C GLN A 157 8.35 8.75 -6.24
N ALA A 158 8.91 9.67 -7.01
CA ALA A 158 8.32 10.98 -7.26
C ALA A 158 6.93 10.84 -7.91
N LEU A 159 6.80 9.96 -8.91
CA LEU A 159 5.51 9.67 -9.55
C LEU A 159 4.50 9.01 -8.61
N SER A 160 4.95 8.10 -7.74
CA SER A 160 4.09 7.49 -6.70
C SER A 160 3.55 8.55 -5.71
N ILE A 161 4.40 9.49 -5.29
CA ILE A 161 3.98 10.61 -4.43
C ILE A 161 3.02 11.54 -5.17
N ALA A 162 3.32 11.88 -6.42
CA ALA A 162 2.46 12.71 -7.26
C ALA A 162 1.08 12.06 -7.45
N LEU A 163 1.05 10.74 -7.68
CA LEU A 163 -0.17 9.96 -7.83
C LEU A 163 -1.02 10.02 -6.57
N ALA A 164 -0.42 9.77 -5.40
CA ALA A 164 -1.11 9.84 -4.11
C ALA A 164 -1.67 11.25 -3.83
N LYS A 165 -0.88 12.31 -4.08
CA LYS A 165 -1.33 13.71 -3.94
C LYS A 165 -2.49 14.04 -4.87
N SER A 166 -2.40 13.61 -6.12
CA SER A 166 -3.42 13.86 -7.15
C SER A 166 -4.73 13.15 -6.80
N ALA A 167 -4.65 11.89 -6.36
CA ALA A 167 -5.82 11.12 -5.94
C ALA A 167 -6.48 11.66 -4.66
N ALA A 168 -5.67 12.23 -3.75
CA ALA A 168 -6.16 12.87 -2.54
C ALA A 168 -6.68 14.31 -2.76
N GLY A 169 -6.59 14.85 -3.99
CA GLY A 169 -7.04 16.22 -4.29
C GLY A 169 -6.24 17.31 -3.59
N VAL A 170 -4.95 17.07 -3.30
CA VAL A 170 -4.09 18.05 -2.64
C VAL A 170 -3.99 19.33 -3.49
N PRO A 171 -4.22 20.53 -2.94
CA PRO A 171 -4.10 21.78 -3.70
C PRO A 171 -2.74 21.92 -4.38
N GLY A 172 -2.77 22.28 -5.68
CA GLY A 172 -1.56 22.41 -6.50
C GLY A 172 -0.96 21.09 -6.99
N ALA A 173 -1.57 19.93 -6.69
CA ALA A 173 -1.19 18.67 -7.33
C ALA A 173 -1.55 18.68 -8.82
N ALA A 174 -0.75 17.96 -9.61
CA ALA A 174 -1.05 17.75 -11.02
C ALA A 174 -2.38 16.97 -11.18
N PRO A 175 -3.09 17.11 -12.32
CA PRO A 175 -4.25 16.28 -12.62
C PRO A 175 -3.90 14.79 -12.57
N LEU A 176 -4.79 13.99 -11.98
CA LEU A 176 -4.56 12.54 -11.82
C LEU A 176 -4.24 11.84 -13.14
N ASP A 177 -4.95 12.18 -14.22
CA ASP A 177 -4.76 11.54 -15.52
C ASP A 177 -3.42 11.93 -16.18
N GLU A 178 -2.88 13.11 -15.88
CA GLU A 178 -1.52 13.50 -16.31
C GLU A 178 -0.47 12.64 -15.62
N VAL A 179 -0.58 12.45 -14.29
CA VAL A 179 0.36 11.63 -13.52
C VAL A 179 0.28 10.17 -13.96
N VAL A 180 -0.93 9.65 -14.18
CA VAL A 180 -1.14 8.30 -14.72
C VAL A 180 -0.48 8.15 -16.10
N GLY A 181 -0.58 9.16 -16.98
CA GLY A 181 0.10 9.16 -18.27
C GLY A 181 1.63 9.09 -18.15
N LYS A 182 2.22 9.86 -17.24
CA LYS A 182 3.68 9.80 -16.96
C LYS A 182 4.11 8.44 -16.44
N ILE A 183 3.32 7.82 -15.57
CA ILE A 183 3.58 6.47 -15.06
C ILE A 183 3.48 5.43 -16.18
N GLN A 184 2.43 5.54 -17.02
CA GLN A 184 2.26 4.64 -18.16
C GLN A 184 3.48 4.70 -19.09
N ALA A 185 3.95 5.90 -19.43
CA ALA A 185 5.15 6.08 -20.25
C ALA A 185 6.38 5.45 -19.61
N LEU A 186 6.60 5.64 -18.31
CA LEU A 186 7.74 5.05 -17.59
C LEU A 186 7.70 3.52 -17.60
N VAL A 187 6.52 2.92 -17.41
CA VAL A 187 6.37 1.45 -17.45
C VAL A 187 6.60 0.92 -18.86
N THR A 188 6.12 1.62 -19.89
CA THR A 188 6.39 1.26 -21.29
C THR A 188 7.87 1.35 -21.65
N GLU A 189 8.58 2.38 -21.17
CA GLU A 189 10.01 2.55 -21.45
C GLU A 189 10.87 1.53 -20.69
N HIS A 190 10.45 1.16 -19.48
CA HIS A 190 11.22 0.31 -18.59
C HIS A 190 10.36 -0.80 -17.96
N PRO A 191 9.92 -1.81 -18.73
CA PRO A 191 9.06 -2.89 -18.26
C PRO A 191 9.82 -3.87 -17.35
N ASP A 192 10.22 -3.40 -16.18
CA ASP A 192 10.96 -4.13 -15.15
C ASP A 192 10.11 -4.28 -13.87
N PRO A 193 10.50 -5.16 -12.91
CA PRO A 193 9.74 -5.35 -11.67
C PRO A 193 9.50 -4.07 -10.84
N ARG A 194 10.36 -3.05 -10.95
CA ARG A 194 10.18 -1.77 -10.24
C ARG A 194 9.04 -0.98 -10.88
N SER A 195 9.00 -0.90 -12.20
CA SER A 195 7.90 -0.26 -12.93
C SER A 195 6.57 -1.00 -12.71
N ALA A 196 6.61 -2.33 -12.61
CA ALA A 196 5.43 -3.15 -12.32
C ALA A 196 4.81 -2.80 -10.96
N GLN A 197 5.63 -2.57 -9.93
CA GLN A 197 5.16 -2.13 -8.63
C GLN A 197 4.43 -0.77 -8.71
N LEU A 198 4.97 0.17 -9.48
CA LEU A 198 4.34 1.47 -9.71
C LEU A 198 3.02 1.34 -10.49
N ALA A 199 2.99 0.46 -11.49
CA ALA A 199 1.78 0.10 -12.24
C ALA A 199 0.68 -0.46 -11.32
N TYR A 200 0.99 -1.42 -10.43
CA TYR A 200 0.02 -1.94 -9.46
C TYR A 200 -0.51 -0.85 -8.52
N GLY A 201 0.37 0.03 -8.02
CA GLY A 201 -0.03 1.16 -7.19
C GLY A 201 -0.97 2.12 -7.92
N THR A 202 -0.73 2.34 -9.21
CA THR A 202 -1.56 3.19 -10.08
C THR A 202 -2.95 2.60 -10.29
N VAL A 203 -3.02 1.31 -10.64
CA VAL A 203 -4.29 0.59 -10.80
C VAL A 203 -5.09 0.59 -9.49
N SER A 204 -4.43 0.33 -8.35
CA SER A 204 -5.07 0.37 -7.02
C SER A 204 -5.60 1.77 -6.66
N THR A 205 -4.87 2.82 -7.04
CA THR A 205 -5.29 4.20 -6.80
C THR A 205 -6.52 4.56 -7.64
N LEU A 206 -6.52 4.18 -8.92
CA LEU A 206 -7.68 4.38 -9.80
C LEU A 206 -8.91 3.60 -9.31
N GLN A 207 -8.72 2.38 -8.78
CA GLN A 207 -9.77 1.61 -8.11
C GLN A 207 -10.38 2.36 -6.93
N GLN A 208 -9.56 2.90 -6.04
CA GLN A 208 -10.03 3.66 -4.87
C GLN A 208 -10.74 4.95 -5.27
N ALA A 209 -10.33 5.57 -6.38
CA ALA A 209 -10.98 6.73 -6.98
C ALA A 209 -12.23 6.37 -7.82
N ASN A 210 -12.71 5.12 -7.78
CA ASN A 210 -13.85 4.61 -8.53
C ASN A 210 -13.74 4.77 -10.07
N LYS A 211 -12.52 4.83 -10.61
CA LYS A 211 -12.22 4.92 -12.05
C LYS A 211 -11.94 3.53 -12.63
N LEU A 212 -12.91 2.61 -12.51
CA LEU A 212 -12.68 1.17 -12.76
C LEU A 212 -12.35 0.84 -14.22
N GLU A 213 -13.08 1.40 -15.20
CA GLU A 213 -12.78 1.12 -16.61
C GLU A 213 -11.40 1.66 -17.00
N ARG A 214 -11.06 2.87 -16.55
CA ARG A 214 -9.73 3.45 -16.79
C ARG A 214 -8.62 2.60 -16.18
N ALA A 215 -8.84 2.03 -14.99
CA ALA A 215 -7.91 1.10 -14.37
C ALA A 215 -7.77 -0.19 -15.19
N ALA A 216 -8.86 -0.69 -15.78
CA ALA A 216 -8.87 -1.90 -16.60
C ALA A 216 -8.14 -1.69 -17.94
N GLU A 217 -8.38 -0.57 -18.63
CA GLU A 217 -7.63 -0.18 -19.83
C GLU A 217 -6.13 -0.08 -19.57
N LEU A 218 -5.76 0.47 -18.41
CA LEU A 218 -4.36 0.59 -18.01
C LEU A 218 -3.74 -0.79 -17.75
N CYS A 219 -4.49 -1.69 -17.10
CA CYS A 219 -4.09 -3.10 -16.97
C CYS A 219 -3.88 -3.76 -18.33
N ASP A 220 -4.77 -3.57 -19.31
CA ASP A 220 -4.59 -4.14 -20.66
C ASP A 220 -3.31 -3.60 -21.33
N THR A 221 -3.04 -2.31 -21.15
CA THR A 221 -1.82 -1.67 -21.65
C THR A 221 -0.58 -2.29 -21.01
N PHE A 222 -0.57 -2.44 -19.69
CA PHE A 222 0.54 -3.06 -18.97
C PHE A 222 0.71 -4.53 -19.33
N ALA A 223 -0.38 -5.28 -19.48
CA ALA A 223 -0.32 -6.66 -19.92
C ALA A 223 0.37 -6.78 -21.29
N LYS A 224 0.01 -5.91 -22.24
CA LYS A 224 0.70 -5.86 -23.55
C LYS A 224 2.19 -5.54 -23.41
N VAL A 225 2.53 -4.50 -22.66
CA VAL A 225 3.91 -4.04 -22.44
C VAL A 225 4.79 -5.14 -21.83
N PHE A 226 4.30 -5.84 -20.80
CA PHE A 226 5.07 -6.90 -20.16
C PHE A 226 5.16 -8.18 -20.99
N THR A 227 4.17 -8.48 -21.85
CA THR A 227 4.26 -9.56 -22.83
C THR A 227 5.33 -9.28 -23.89
N GLU A 228 5.41 -8.05 -24.40
CA GLU A 228 6.38 -7.66 -25.44
C GLU A 228 7.84 -7.73 -24.95
N GLY A 229 8.07 -7.67 -23.63
CA GLY A 229 9.40 -7.88 -23.03
C GLY A 229 9.96 -9.30 -23.22
N GLY A 230 9.09 -10.30 -23.47
CA GLY A 230 9.48 -11.63 -23.93
C GLY A 230 10.16 -12.57 -22.91
N ASP A 231 10.25 -12.18 -21.63
CA ASP A 231 10.75 -13.05 -20.56
C ASP A 231 9.62 -13.66 -19.69
N GLU A 232 9.94 -14.75 -18.98
CA GLU A 232 8.99 -15.51 -18.16
C GLU A 232 8.32 -14.62 -17.10
N LYS A 233 9.10 -13.73 -16.46
CA LYS A 233 8.60 -12.81 -15.43
C LYS A 233 7.66 -11.76 -16.01
N GLY A 234 7.94 -11.27 -17.22
CA GLY A 234 7.06 -10.38 -17.98
C GLY A 234 5.75 -11.07 -18.32
N SER A 235 5.80 -12.35 -18.68
CA SER A 235 4.61 -13.14 -18.99
C SER A 235 3.72 -13.33 -17.75
N GLU A 236 4.30 -13.68 -16.60
CA GLU A 236 3.58 -13.74 -15.31
C GLU A 236 2.95 -12.38 -14.92
N LEU A 237 3.68 -11.28 -15.10
CA LEU A 237 3.16 -9.94 -14.84
C LEU A 237 2.01 -9.60 -15.78
N ALA A 238 2.13 -9.95 -17.06
CA ALA A 238 1.11 -9.69 -18.06
C ALA A 238 -0.20 -10.43 -17.76
N GLU A 239 -0.10 -11.73 -17.43
CA GLU A 239 -1.25 -12.53 -17.01
C GLU A 239 -1.93 -11.94 -15.77
N ARG A 240 -1.13 -11.47 -14.81
CA ARG A 240 -1.65 -10.84 -13.60
C ARG A 240 -2.38 -9.53 -13.87
N PHE A 241 -1.86 -8.67 -14.76
CA PHE A 241 -2.57 -7.46 -15.17
C PHE A 241 -3.86 -7.80 -15.94
N ALA A 242 -3.83 -8.78 -16.83
CA ALA A 242 -5.03 -9.24 -17.56
C ALA A 242 -6.11 -9.78 -16.61
N ALA A 243 -5.72 -10.53 -15.57
CA ALA A 243 -6.63 -11.03 -14.56
C ALA A 243 -7.24 -9.90 -13.70
N ILE A 244 -6.45 -8.86 -13.36
CA ILE A 244 -6.97 -7.68 -12.66
C ILE A 244 -7.95 -6.91 -13.54
N ALA A 245 -7.65 -6.70 -14.83
CA ALA A 245 -8.55 -6.08 -15.78
C ALA A 245 -9.89 -6.82 -15.85
N ARG A 246 -9.85 -8.16 -15.89
CA ARG A 246 -11.05 -9.00 -15.87
C ARG A 246 -11.91 -8.74 -14.64
N ARG A 247 -11.32 -8.71 -13.45
CA ARG A 247 -12.04 -8.41 -12.20
C ARG A 247 -12.61 -7.00 -12.18
N LEU A 248 -11.85 -6.02 -12.65
CA LEU A 248 -12.30 -4.63 -12.71
C LEU A 248 -13.56 -4.44 -13.54
N ARG A 249 -13.66 -5.18 -14.64
CA ARG A 249 -14.82 -5.18 -15.55
C ARG A 249 -15.98 -6.03 -15.06
N LEU A 250 -15.90 -6.67 -13.89
CA LEU A 250 -17.03 -7.41 -13.35
C LEU A 250 -18.19 -6.50 -12.94
N MET A 251 -17.95 -5.23 -12.57
CA MET A 251 -19.04 -4.34 -12.17
C MET A 251 -20.14 -4.27 -13.24
N GLY A 252 -21.37 -4.64 -12.86
CA GLY A 252 -22.53 -4.75 -13.74
C GLY A 252 -22.58 -6.01 -14.62
N ASN A 253 -21.55 -6.86 -14.57
CA ASN A 253 -21.39 -8.07 -15.38
C ASN A 253 -21.42 -9.34 -14.52
N PRO A 254 -21.73 -10.51 -15.11
CA PRO A 254 -21.73 -11.77 -14.38
C PRO A 254 -20.35 -12.21 -13.89
N MET A 255 -20.31 -12.78 -12.70
CA MET A 255 -19.14 -13.49 -12.16
C MET A 255 -19.30 -15.01 -12.33
N LYS A 256 -18.19 -15.71 -12.52
CA LYS A 256 -18.08 -17.16 -12.44
C LYS A 256 -17.33 -17.52 -11.18
N VAL A 257 -17.76 -18.55 -10.48
CA VAL A 257 -17.02 -19.09 -9.33
C VAL A 257 -16.89 -20.58 -9.55
N GLU A 258 -15.66 -21.08 -9.47
CA GLU A 258 -15.36 -22.49 -9.62
C GLU A 258 -14.46 -22.96 -8.48
N GLY A 259 -14.55 -24.25 -8.15
CA GLY A 259 -13.68 -24.89 -7.18
C GLY A 259 -14.35 -26.05 -6.45
N THR A 260 -13.66 -26.53 -5.43
CA THR A 260 -14.05 -27.71 -4.64
C THR A 260 -14.34 -27.28 -3.21
N LEU A 261 -15.44 -27.78 -2.66
CA LEU A 261 -15.79 -27.63 -1.25
C LEU A 261 -14.89 -28.51 -0.37
N LEU A 262 -14.90 -28.26 0.94
CA LEU A 262 -14.05 -29.00 1.89
C LEU A 262 -14.34 -30.50 1.96
N ASP A 263 -15.56 -30.92 1.62
CA ASP A 263 -15.95 -32.34 1.54
C ASP A 263 -15.54 -33.01 0.21
N GLY A 264 -14.86 -32.28 -0.68
CA GLY A 264 -14.41 -32.76 -1.98
C GLY A 264 -15.44 -32.61 -3.10
N THR A 265 -16.65 -32.11 -2.82
CA THR A 265 -17.67 -31.90 -3.86
C THR A 265 -17.39 -30.64 -4.68
N PRO A 266 -17.71 -30.61 -5.99
CA PRO A 266 -17.62 -29.38 -6.77
C PRO A 266 -18.63 -28.34 -6.29
N LEU A 267 -18.23 -27.06 -6.28
CA LEU A 267 -19.17 -25.96 -6.04
C LEU A 267 -20.18 -25.88 -7.19
N ASP A 268 -21.47 -25.99 -6.88
CA ASP A 268 -22.55 -25.66 -7.82
C ASP A 268 -22.86 -24.15 -7.76
N TRP A 269 -22.14 -23.35 -8.55
CA TRP A 269 -22.34 -21.90 -8.60
C TRP A 269 -23.72 -21.49 -9.15
N ASP A 270 -24.32 -22.29 -10.02
CA ASP A 270 -25.61 -21.97 -10.62
C ASP A 270 -26.76 -22.14 -9.63
N SER A 271 -26.61 -23.00 -8.60
CA SER A 271 -27.55 -23.10 -7.48
C SER A 271 -27.73 -21.81 -6.66
N TYR A 272 -26.81 -20.85 -6.80
CA TYR A 272 -26.88 -19.56 -6.11
C TYR A 272 -27.64 -18.48 -6.90
N ARG A 273 -28.09 -18.75 -8.12
CA ARG A 273 -28.93 -17.81 -8.88
C ARG A 273 -30.21 -17.50 -8.11
N GLY A 274 -30.65 -16.24 -8.18
CA GLY A 274 -31.78 -15.74 -7.39
C GLY A 274 -31.43 -15.31 -5.96
N LYS A 275 -30.19 -15.52 -5.51
CA LYS A 275 -29.66 -15.02 -4.24
C LYS A 275 -28.70 -13.85 -4.47
N VAL A 276 -28.62 -12.96 -3.48
CA VAL A 276 -27.49 -12.04 -3.34
C VAL A 276 -26.35 -12.83 -2.70
N VAL A 277 -25.17 -12.85 -3.32
CA VAL A 277 -24.05 -13.67 -2.84
C VAL A 277 -22.82 -12.82 -2.57
N LEU A 278 -22.27 -12.93 -1.37
CA LEU A 278 -20.96 -12.39 -1.05
C LEU A 278 -19.88 -13.44 -1.33
N VAL A 279 -19.05 -13.19 -2.35
CA VAL A 279 -17.86 -13.99 -2.64
C VAL A 279 -16.67 -13.38 -1.89
N GLN A 280 -16.25 -14.05 -0.82
CA GLN A 280 -15.19 -13.62 0.07
C GLN A 280 -13.89 -14.38 -0.25
N PHE A 281 -12.89 -13.68 -0.78
CA PHE A 281 -11.52 -14.21 -0.83
C PHE A 281 -10.84 -13.92 0.50
N TRP A 282 -10.30 -14.96 1.14
CA TRP A 282 -9.73 -14.87 2.48
C TRP A 282 -8.65 -15.92 2.74
N ALA A 283 -8.04 -15.87 3.91
CA ALA A 283 -7.18 -16.92 4.44
C ALA A 283 -7.08 -16.83 5.97
N THR A 284 -6.74 -17.93 6.63
CA THR A 284 -6.61 -17.95 8.11
C THR A 284 -5.46 -17.06 8.62
N TRP A 285 -4.37 -16.96 7.85
CA TRP A 285 -3.22 -16.10 8.16
C TRP A 285 -3.48 -14.60 7.93
N CYS A 286 -4.60 -14.25 7.31
CA CYS A 286 -5.00 -12.88 7.05
C CYS A 286 -5.79 -12.33 8.25
N GLY A 287 -5.11 -11.61 9.15
CA GLY A 287 -5.73 -11.07 10.37
C GLY A 287 -6.92 -10.13 10.10
N PHE A 288 -6.88 -9.34 9.03
CA PHE A 288 -8.03 -8.52 8.62
C PHE A 288 -9.20 -9.35 8.09
N CYS A 289 -8.95 -10.52 7.50
CA CYS A 289 -9.99 -11.45 7.08
C CYS A 289 -10.72 -12.03 8.28
N VAL A 290 -9.97 -12.56 9.24
CA VAL A 290 -10.53 -13.14 10.46
C VAL A 290 -11.37 -12.13 11.24
N LYS A 291 -10.95 -10.86 11.28
CA LYS A 291 -11.69 -9.77 11.92
C LYS A 291 -13.00 -9.39 11.22
N GLU A 292 -13.13 -9.63 9.91
CA GLU A 292 -14.37 -9.34 9.16
C GLU A 292 -15.40 -10.45 9.30
N ILE A 293 -14.99 -11.69 9.58
CA ILE A 293 -15.91 -12.84 9.63
C ILE A 293 -17.09 -12.61 10.60
N PRO A 294 -16.92 -12.10 11.85
CA PRO A 294 -18.06 -11.83 12.73
C PRO A 294 -19.11 -10.89 12.12
N HIS A 295 -18.66 -9.87 11.39
CA HIS A 295 -19.57 -8.95 10.70
C HIS A 295 -20.33 -9.65 9.58
N ILE A 296 -19.64 -10.49 8.79
CA ILE A 296 -20.27 -11.28 7.73
C ILE A 296 -21.25 -12.30 8.32
N GLU A 297 -20.95 -12.92 9.47
CA GLU A 297 -21.86 -13.80 10.22
C GLU A 297 -23.12 -13.07 10.68
N GLU A 298 -22.99 -11.83 11.18
CA GLU A 298 -24.14 -10.98 11.53
C GLU A 298 -25.02 -10.73 10.30
N GLN A 299 -24.43 -10.29 9.18
CA GLN A 299 -25.18 -10.05 7.93
C GLN A 299 -25.80 -11.32 7.36
N PHE A 300 -25.10 -12.46 7.45
CA PHE A 300 -25.61 -13.76 7.00
C PHE A 300 -26.85 -14.15 7.80
N ASN A 301 -26.79 -14.07 9.13
CA ASN A 301 -27.92 -14.43 9.98
C ASN A 301 -29.13 -13.50 9.78
N GLU A 302 -28.87 -12.22 9.52
CA GLU A 302 -29.91 -11.22 9.26
C GLU A 302 -30.62 -11.47 7.92
N TYR A 303 -29.86 -11.73 6.85
CA TYR A 303 -30.38 -11.70 5.49
C TYR A 303 -30.54 -13.08 4.81
N ARG A 304 -30.07 -14.19 5.40
CA ARG A 304 -30.13 -15.52 4.74
C ARG A 304 -31.54 -15.93 4.33
N ASP A 305 -32.53 -15.67 5.19
CA ASP A 305 -33.94 -16.02 4.92
C ASP A 305 -34.57 -15.10 3.85
N ARG A 306 -33.87 -14.03 3.44
CA ARG A 306 -34.27 -13.06 2.41
C ARG A 306 -33.50 -13.28 1.10
N GLY A 307 -32.72 -14.35 1.02
CA GLY A 307 -31.95 -14.73 -0.15
C GLY A 307 -30.56 -14.12 -0.19
N PHE A 308 -29.90 -13.93 0.96
CA PHE A 308 -28.47 -13.68 1.04
C PHE A 308 -27.69 -14.97 1.29
N ASP A 309 -26.51 -15.10 0.69
CA ASP A 309 -25.60 -16.22 0.93
C ASP A 309 -24.13 -15.77 0.84
N VAL A 310 -23.22 -16.61 1.31
CA VAL A 310 -21.79 -16.33 1.32
C VAL A 310 -21.03 -17.51 0.73
N ILE A 311 -20.01 -17.23 -0.09
CA ILE A 311 -19.03 -18.23 -0.53
C ILE A 311 -17.65 -17.74 -0.16
N SER A 312 -16.97 -18.51 0.68
CA SER A 312 -15.62 -18.22 1.15
C SER A 312 -14.59 -18.97 0.31
N ILE A 313 -13.81 -18.25 -0.49
CA ILE A 313 -12.70 -18.79 -1.27
C ILE A 313 -11.42 -18.65 -0.45
N SER A 314 -10.92 -19.77 0.09
CA SER A 314 -9.69 -19.79 0.87
C SER A 314 -8.44 -19.75 -0.04
N LEU A 315 -7.48 -18.91 0.37
CA LEU A 315 -6.11 -18.81 -0.14
C LEU A 315 -5.11 -19.28 0.92
N ASP A 316 -5.54 -20.14 1.85
CA ASP A 316 -4.62 -20.85 2.73
C ASP A 316 -3.64 -21.68 1.90
N ARG A 317 -2.42 -21.86 2.42
CA ARG A 317 -1.36 -22.61 1.71
C ARG A 317 -1.41 -24.11 1.97
N GLY A 318 -2.28 -24.54 2.87
CA GLY A 318 -2.44 -25.93 3.28
C GLY A 318 -3.79 -26.10 3.98
N LEU A 319 -4.34 -27.31 3.88
CA LEU A 319 -5.65 -27.64 4.43
C LEU A 319 -5.66 -27.63 5.96
N GLU A 320 -4.60 -28.13 6.60
CA GLU A 320 -4.55 -28.29 8.06
C GLU A 320 -4.78 -26.96 8.84
N PRO A 321 -4.15 -25.82 8.49
CA PRO A 321 -4.47 -24.53 9.12
C PRO A 321 -5.95 -24.13 8.96
N LEU A 322 -6.54 -24.40 7.78
CA LEU A 322 -7.93 -24.08 7.47
C LEU A 322 -8.88 -24.94 8.32
N GLU A 323 -8.66 -26.25 8.36
CA GLU A 323 -9.45 -27.17 9.19
C GLU A 323 -9.39 -26.79 10.67
N LYS A 324 -8.19 -26.56 11.21
CA LYS A 324 -8.00 -26.11 12.61
C LYS A 324 -8.70 -24.80 12.92
N PHE A 325 -8.80 -23.90 11.95
CA PHE A 325 -9.56 -22.67 12.12
C PHE A 325 -11.06 -22.98 12.16
N LEU A 326 -11.56 -23.79 11.23
CA LEU A 326 -12.98 -24.13 11.10
C LEU A 326 -13.50 -25.01 12.24
N GLU A 327 -12.67 -25.85 12.84
CA GLU A 327 -13.00 -26.59 14.08
C GLU A 327 -13.32 -25.63 15.24
N LYS A 328 -12.59 -24.52 15.33
CA LYS A 328 -12.76 -23.51 16.39
C LYS A 328 -13.82 -22.49 16.05
N LYS A 329 -13.92 -22.15 14.77
CA LYS A 329 -14.85 -21.16 14.23
C LYS A 329 -15.52 -21.71 12.97
N PRO A 330 -16.55 -22.55 13.14
CA PRO A 330 -17.31 -23.07 12.00
C PRO A 330 -17.96 -21.93 11.25
N LEU A 331 -17.83 -21.93 9.92
CA LEU A 331 -18.53 -20.98 9.06
C LEU A 331 -19.86 -21.59 8.62
N PRO A 332 -21.00 -20.87 8.72
CA PRO A 332 -22.31 -21.42 8.39
C PRO A 332 -22.61 -21.45 6.88
N TRP A 333 -21.60 -21.24 6.04
CA TRP A 333 -21.71 -21.12 4.59
C TRP A 333 -20.58 -21.89 3.88
N ALA A 334 -20.65 -21.97 2.54
CA ALA A 334 -19.74 -22.78 1.75
C ALA A 334 -18.30 -22.23 1.76
N VAL A 335 -17.32 -23.13 1.94
CA VAL A 335 -15.89 -22.82 1.85
C VAL A 335 -15.28 -23.58 0.69
N VAL A 336 -14.71 -22.86 -0.26
CA VAL A 336 -13.96 -23.38 -1.42
C VAL A 336 -12.47 -23.34 -1.12
N TYR A 337 -11.79 -24.45 -1.36
CA TYR A 337 -10.35 -24.57 -1.17
C TYR A 337 -9.71 -25.46 -2.24
N LYS A 338 -8.43 -25.23 -2.52
CA LYS A 338 -7.64 -26.00 -3.48
C LYS A 338 -6.33 -26.40 -2.81
N GLU A 339 -6.12 -27.70 -2.63
CA GLU A 339 -4.90 -28.23 -2.02
C GLU A 339 -3.69 -28.07 -2.96
N GLY A 340 -2.53 -27.73 -2.39
CA GLY A 340 -1.23 -27.70 -3.06
C GLY A 340 -0.98 -26.51 -3.99
N GLU A 341 -2.02 -25.74 -4.33
CA GLU A 341 -1.95 -24.63 -5.27
C GLU A 341 -2.77 -23.45 -4.77
N ARG A 342 -2.50 -22.27 -5.34
CA ARG A 342 -3.36 -21.12 -5.10
C ARG A 342 -4.73 -21.35 -5.74
N ASN A 343 -5.78 -20.80 -5.12
CA ASN A 343 -7.14 -21.00 -5.62
C ASN A 343 -7.29 -20.44 -7.06
N PRO A 344 -7.71 -21.26 -8.06
CA PRO A 344 -7.79 -20.83 -9.45
C PRO A 344 -8.74 -19.66 -9.69
N THR A 345 -9.84 -19.56 -8.93
CA THR A 345 -10.76 -18.41 -9.04
C THR A 345 -10.08 -17.11 -8.59
N ALA A 346 -9.20 -17.18 -7.59
CA ALA A 346 -8.44 -16.01 -7.14
C ALA A 346 -7.42 -15.55 -8.18
N ASP A 347 -6.77 -16.48 -8.87
CA ASP A 347 -5.83 -16.18 -9.95
C ASP A 347 -6.55 -15.67 -11.20
N TYR A 348 -7.67 -16.30 -11.57
CA TYR A 348 -8.51 -15.88 -12.70
C TYR A 348 -9.00 -14.42 -12.57
N TYR A 349 -9.29 -13.96 -11.36
CA TYR A 349 -9.70 -12.59 -11.08
C TYR A 349 -8.59 -11.68 -10.58
N GLY A 350 -7.33 -12.12 -10.62
CA GLY A 350 -6.19 -11.29 -10.23
C GLY A 350 -6.36 -10.72 -8.82
N VAL A 351 -6.86 -11.53 -7.89
CA VAL A 351 -6.98 -11.14 -6.48
C VAL A 351 -5.57 -11.01 -5.94
N THR A 352 -5.11 -9.79 -5.66
CA THR A 352 -3.73 -9.54 -5.21
C THR A 352 -3.62 -9.17 -3.74
N GLY A 353 -4.76 -8.88 -3.10
CA GLY A 353 -4.84 -8.48 -1.71
C GLY A 353 -6.07 -9.07 -1.03
N LEU A 354 -5.94 -9.31 0.27
CA LEU A 354 -7.01 -9.83 1.12
C LEU A 354 -7.26 -8.83 2.28
N PRO A 355 -8.51 -8.52 2.66
CA PRO A 355 -9.80 -8.77 2.01
C PRO A 355 -9.94 -8.61 0.52
N THR A 356 -10.59 -9.52 -0.20
CA THR A 356 -11.37 -9.11 -1.39
C THR A 356 -12.78 -9.65 -1.24
N LEU A 357 -13.78 -8.77 -1.20
CA LEU A 357 -15.19 -9.11 -1.00
C LEU A 357 -15.99 -8.59 -2.19
N ILE A 358 -16.45 -9.51 -3.02
CA ILE A 358 -17.23 -9.21 -4.23
C ILE A 358 -18.69 -9.56 -3.96
N LEU A 359 -19.60 -8.61 -4.15
CA LEU A 359 -21.03 -8.82 -3.97
C LEU A 359 -21.70 -9.02 -5.33
N VAL A 360 -22.48 -10.08 -5.44
CA VAL A 360 -23.23 -10.49 -6.63
C VAL A 360 -24.73 -10.35 -6.33
N ASP A 361 -25.50 -9.78 -7.24
CA ASP A 361 -26.96 -9.67 -7.12
C ASP A 361 -27.70 -10.95 -7.54
N LYS A 362 -29.03 -10.92 -7.45
CA LYS A 362 -29.91 -12.07 -7.75
C LYS A 362 -29.85 -12.49 -9.22
N GLU A 363 -29.54 -11.57 -10.12
CA GLU A 363 -29.33 -11.81 -11.54
C GLU A 363 -27.92 -12.38 -11.84
N GLY A 364 -27.06 -12.49 -10.84
CA GLY A 364 -25.70 -13.01 -10.97
C GLY A 364 -24.67 -11.95 -11.39
N LYS A 365 -25.03 -10.65 -11.39
CA LYS A 365 -24.15 -9.54 -11.76
C LYS A 365 -23.43 -8.99 -10.53
N VAL A 366 -22.18 -8.56 -10.70
CA VAL A 366 -21.43 -7.94 -9.61
C VAL A 366 -21.89 -6.51 -9.39
N VAL A 367 -22.28 -6.21 -8.15
CA VAL A 367 -22.73 -4.87 -7.70
C VAL A 367 -21.72 -4.18 -6.78
N SER A 368 -20.70 -4.89 -6.30
CA SER A 368 -19.58 -4.31 -5.58
C SER A 368 -18.33 -5.19 -5.68
N LEU A 369 -17.16 -4.57 -5.86
CA LEU A 369 -15.85 -5.24 -5.80
C LEU A 369 -15.18 -5.13 -4.42
N ASN A 370 -15.81 -4.45 -3.47
CA ASN A 370 -15.26 -4.18 -2.15
C ASN A 370 -16.39 -4.00 -1.10
N ALA A 371 -17.28 -4.98 -1.01
CA ALA A 371 -18.40 -4.98 -0.07
C ALA A 371 -17.93 -5.36 1.34
N ARG A 372 -17.37 -4.40 2.07
CA ARG A 372 -16.77 -4.59 3.40
C ARG A 372 -17.35 -3.60 4.41
N GLY A 373 -17.49 -4.03 5.67
CA GLY A 373 -18.06 -3.22 6.74
C GLY A 373 -19.34 -2.48 6.29
N PRO A 374 -19.45 -1.15 6.51
CA PRO A 374 -20.63 -0.38 6.14
C PRO A 374 -21.05 -0.49 4.67
N LYS A 375 -20.10 -0.70 3.73
CA LYS A 375 -20.43 -0.86 2.31
C LYS A 375 -21.17 -2.17 2.03
N LEU A 376 -20.93 -3.21 2.83
CA LEU A 376 -21.73 -4.44 2.74
C LEU A 376 -23.14 -4.15 3.24
N ASP A 377 -23.26 -3.49 4.39
CA ASP A 377 -24.53 -3.19 5.05
C ASP A 377 -25.44 -2.37 4.14
N GLU A 378 -24.93 -1.26 3.59
CA GLU A 378 -25.64 -0.40 2.65
C GLU A 378 -26.09 -1.17 1.39
N ALA A 379 -25.24 -2.05 0.87
CA ALA A 379 -25.54 -2.82 -0.33
C ALA A 379 -26.61 -3.89 -0.06
N LEU A 380 -26.54 -4.58 1.07
CA LEU A 380 -27.54 -5.58 1.46
C LEU A 380 -28.88 -4.92 1.77
N GLU A 381 -28.90 -3.81 2.50
CA GLU A 381 -30.12 -3.04 2.75
C GLU A 381 -30.76 -2.60 1.43
N LYS A 382 -29.97 -2.08 0.48
CA LYS A 382 -30.46 -1.69 -0.84
C LYS A 382 -31.04 -2.85 -1.65
N LEU A 383 -30.42 -4.03 -1.59
CA LEU A 383 -30.80 -5.18 -2.42
C LEU A 383 -31.90 -6.03 -1.80
N LEU A 384 -31.99 -6.08 -0.47
CA LEU A 384 -32.85 -7.00 0.28
C LEU A 384 -33.85 -6.29 1.19
N GLY A 385 -33.71 -4.97 1.41
CA GLY A 385 -34.50 -4.12 2.31
C GLY A 385 -33.81 -3.92 3.67
N PRO A 386 -34.34 -3.05 4.57
CA PRO A 386 -33.72 -2.77 5.87
C PRO A 386 -33.62 -4.03 6.74
N PRO A 387 -32.68 -4.11 7.70
CA PRO A 387 -32.64 -5.18 8.70
C PRO A 387 -33.98 -5.30 9.43
N LYS A 388 -34.34 -6.51 9.88
CA LYS A 388 -35.43 -6.71 10.83
C LYS A 388 -35.12 -5.81 12.03
N GLU A 389 -36.06 -4.94 12.39
CA GLU A 389 -35.90 -4.01 13.52
C GLU A 389 -35.29 -4.76 14.71
N LYS A 390 -34.15 -4.29 15.22
CA LYS A 390 -33.62 -4.76 16.50
C LYS A 390 -34.73 -4.48 17.50
N LYS A 391 -35.33 -5.53 18.09
CA LYS A 391 -36.11 -5.36 19.31
C LYS A 391 -35.22 -4.62 20.29
N ASP A 392 -35.64 -3.43 20.69
CA ASP A 392 -35.01 -2.61 21.71
C ASP A 392 -35.06 -3.34 23.07
N ASP A 393 -34.20 -4.34 23.24
CA ASP A 393 -34.03 -5.06 24.50
C ASP A 393 -32.61 -4.78 25.03
N ALA A 394 -32.40 -3.60 25.64
CA ALA A 394 -31.60 -3.45 26.86
C ALA A 394 -31.58 -2.01 27.40
N GLU A 395 -32.08 -1.89 28.62
CA GLU A 395 -32.20 -0.76 29.54
C GLU A 395 -30.94 0.12 29.73
N PRO A 396 -31.12 1.38 30.19
CA PRO A 396 -30.01 2.28 30.48
C PRO A 396 -29.16 1.72 31.63
N LYS A 397 -27.88 1.49 31.37
CA LYS A 397 -26.91 1.20 32.43
C LYS A 397 -26.84 2.40 33.38
N ALA A 398 -27.38 2.21 34.59
CA ALA A 398 -27.20 3.13 35.70
C ALA A 398 -25.72 3.20 36.06
N ASN A 399 -25.20 4.43 36.13
CA ASN A 399 -23.89 4.75 36.68
C ASN A 399 -23.81 4.31 38.15
N LEU A 400 -22.74 3.60 38.51
CA LEU A 400 -22.08 3.64 39.82
C LEU A 400 -20.58 3.40 39.65
#